data_AF-A0AAQ2Q2I2-F1
#
_entry.id   AF-A0AAQ2Q2I2-F1
#
_cell.length_a   1.000
_cell.length_b   1.000
_cell.length_c   1.000
_cell.angle_alpha   90.00
_cell.angle_beta   90.00
_cell.angle_gamma   90.00
#
_symmetry.space_group_name_H-M   'P 1'
#
loop_
_entity.id
_entity.type
_entity.pdbx_description
1 polymer ?
#
loop_
_entity_poly.entity_id
_entity_poly.type
_entity_poly.pdbx_seq_one_letter_code
_entity_poly.pdbx_strand_id
1 'polypeptide(L)'
;MPHSHDTIQDWLVSNRLYEDNLFYYALIICFWFFIGFAFLGFELEGFSLQQNLFFNFIYYLIICACMALCPVWFKLFFGKTHTAKREQELHAHLDELDDEDRQEVIDYLTQTGGLAMRPIQRWALVFLGSYFLFEVFFISAWVKEMALVWQPDWVMGIVEWVRGNTNLPPLNVDRKLFDLDIGLSSDKILHTMYESETEFLDSEFGKSALLFHFF
;
A
#
# COMPACT_ATOMS: atom_id res chain seq x y z
N MET A 1 -17.83 -18.46 33.67
CA MET A 1 -17.06 -17.25 34.07
C MET A 1 -17.19 -16.25 32.91
N PRO A 2 -16.95 -14.94 33.07
CA PRO A 2 -17.06 -14.04 31.93
C PRO A 2 -15.87 -14.29 31.00
N HIS A 3 -16.09 -15.00 29.89
CA HIS A 3 -15.06 -15.32 28.91
C HIS A 3 -14.77 -14.05 28.09
N SER A 4 -13.57 -13.50 28.26
CA SER A 4 -13.12 -12.33 27.53
C SER A 4 -12.67 -12.75 26.13
N HIS A 5 -12.96 -11.92 25.12
CA HIS A 5 -12.50 -12.05 23.73
C HIS A 5 -10.98 -12.33 23.52
N ASP A 6 -10.17 -12.28 24.58
CA ASP A 6 -8.73 -12.50 24.57
C ASP A 6 -8.36 -14.00 24.46
N THR A 7 -9.21 -14.93 24.92
CA THR A 7 -8.83 -16.36 25.03
C THR A 7 -8.67 -17.04 23.67
N ILE A 8 -9.55 -16.74 22.71
CA ILE A 8 -9.48 -17.27 21.34
C ILE A 8 -8.31 -16.65 20.56
N GLN A 9 -8.02 -15.38 20.82
CA GLN A 9 -6.96 -14.66 20.15
C GLN A 9 -5.58 -15.19 20.57
N ASP A 10 -5.39 -15.39 21.86
CA ASP A 10 -4.16 -15.97 22.40
C ASP A 10 -3.96 -17.41 21.93
N TRP A 11 -5.04 -18.18 21.80
CA TRP A 11 -5.01 -19.54 21.27
C TRP A 11 -4.66 -19.61 19.76
N LEU A 12 -5.19 -18.69 18.95
CA LEU A 12 -4.83 -18.59 17.52
C LEU A 12 -3.38 -18.18 17.29
N VAL A 13 -2.83 -17.35 18.19
CA VAL A 13 -1.42 -16.94 18.17
C VAL A 13 -0.51 -18.07 18.68
N SER A 14 -0.90 -18.78 19.75
CA SER A 14 -0.10 -19.87 20.32
C SER A 14 0.07 -21.05 19.37
N ASN A 15 -0.94 -21.31 18.52
CA ASN A 15 -0.90 -22.42 17.55
C ASN A 15 -0.28 -22.05 16.19
N ARG A 16 0.38 -20.90 16.06
CA ARG A 16 1.08 -20.42 14.82
C ARG A 16 0.23 -20.34 13.54
N LEU A 17 -1.05 -20.69 13.61
CA LEU A 17 -2.07 -20.55 12.56
C LEU A 17 -2.15 -19.12 12.04
N TYR A 18 -1.81 -18.14 12.86
CA TYR A 18 -1.72 -16.74 12.48
C TYR A 18 -0.52 -16.43 11.56
N GLU A 19 0.68 -16.93 11.89
CA GLU A 19 1.94 -16.62 11.18
C GLU A 19 1.91 -17.15 9.74
N ASP A 20 1.43 -18.37 9.54
CA ASP A 20 1.38 -18.99 8.22
C ASP A 20 0.40 -18.26 7.28
N ASN A 21 -0.75 -17.81 7.79
CA ASN A 21 -1.72 -17.06 6.99
C ASN A 21 -1.20 -15.69 6.57
N LEU A 22 -0.49 -15.03 7.49
CA LEU A 22 0.14 -13.74 7.21
C LEU A 22 1.14 -13.87 6.05
N PHE A 23 1.94 -14.94 6.06
CA PHE A 23 2.90 -15.21 5.00
C PHE A 23 2.24 -15.40 3.63
N TYR A 24 1.17 -16.20 3.54
CA TYR A 24 0.46 -16.38 2.26
C TYR A 24 -0.22 -15.11 1.77
N TYR A 25 -0.77 -14.29 2.66
CA TYR A 25 -1.38 -13.03 2.29
C TYR A 25 -0.33 -12.04 1.80
N ALA A 26 0.82 -11.97 2.47
CA ALA A 26 1.95 -11.19 2.00
C ALA A 26 2.40 -11.67 0.61
N LEU A 27 2.49 -12.99 0.36
CA LEU A 27 2.85 -13.52 -0.95
C LEU A 27 1.85 -13.12 -2.06
N ILE A 28 0.54 -13.21 -1.79
CA ILE A 28 -0.49 -12.81 -2.75
C ILE A 28 -0.40 -11.30 -3.03
N ILE A 29 -0.20 -10.48 -2.01
CA ILE A 29 -0.03 -9.03 -2.18
C ILE A 29 1.25 -8.72 -2.96
N CYS A 30 2.37 -9.35 -2.62
CA CYS A 30 3.64 -9.20 -3.35
C CYS A 30 3.51 -9.61 -4.81
N PHE A 31 2.75 -10.67 -5.12
CA PHE A 31 2.47 -11.10 -6.48
C PHE A 31 1.69 -10.02 -7.26
N TRP A 32 0.60 -9.51 -6.70
CA TRP A 32 -0.18 -8.45 -7.35
C TRP A 32 0.58 -7.13 -7.43
N PHE A 33 1.40 -6.81 -6.43
CA PHE A 33 2.29 -5.67 -6.44
C PHE A 33 3.30 -5.79 -7.58
N PHE A 34 3.92 -6.95 -7.76
CA PHE A 34 4.87 -7.20 -8.85
C PHE A 34 4.22 -7.06 -10.23
N ILE A 35 3.00 -7.56 -10.40
CA ILE A 35 2.22 -7.35 -11.62
C ILE A 35 2.00 -5.85 -11.85
N GLY A 36 1.51 -5.14 -10.83
CA GLY A 36 1.30 -3.70 -10.92
C GLY A 36 2.59 -2.96 -11.29
N PHE A 37 3.69 -3.27 -10.62
CA PHE A 37 5.01 -2.69 -10.90
C PHE A 37 5.51 -2.95 -12.32
N ALA A 38 5.30 -4.16 -12.85
CA ALA A 38 5.79 -4.51 -14.18
C ALA A 38 5.01 -3.86 -15.33
N PHE A 39 3.72 -3.56 -15.12
CA PHE A 39 2.83 -3.11 -16.18
C PHE A 39 2.36 -1.66 -16.04
N LEU A 40 2.50 -1.03 -14.87
CA LEU A 40 2.20 0.40 -14.71
C LEU A 40 3.13 1.28 -15.56
N GLY A 41 2.59 2.41 -16.00
CA GLY A 41 3.28 3.36 -16.88
C GLY A 41 3.13 3.04 -18.37
N PHE A 42 2.25 2.10 -18.74
CA PHE A 42 2.00 1.75 -20.13
C PHE A 42 1.38 2.93 -20.91
N GLU A 43 1.68 2.97 -22.20
CA GLU A 43 1.14 3.96 -23.12
C GLU A 43 0.47 3.25 -24.30
N LEU A 44 -0.80 3.58 -24.54
CA LEU A 44 -1.55 3.10 -25.68
C LEU A 44 -1.43 4.12 -26.82
N GLU A 45 -0.98 3.65 -27.98
CA GLU A 45 -0.88 4.46 -29.18
C GLU A 45 -2.26 5.01 -29.58
N GLY A 46 -2.30 6.29 -29.96
CA GLY A 46 -3.53 6.99 -30.35
C GLY A 46 -4.29 7.68 -29.22
N PHE A 47 -3.84 7.56 -27.97
CA PHE A 47 -4.42 8.26 -26.82
C PHE A 47 -3.52 9.38 -26.30
N SER A 48 -4.12 10.43 -25.73
CA SER A 48 -3.35 11.50 -25.09
C SER A 48 -2.68 11.04 -23.79
N LEU A 49 -1.66 11.76 -23.32
CA LEU A 49 -1.00 11.45 -22.04
C LEU A 49 -1.98 11.42 -20.86
N GLN A 50 -2.97 12.32 -20.85
CA GLN A 50 -4.01 12.36 -19.81
C GLN A 50 -4.94 11.14 -19.86
N GLN A 51 -5.29 10.67 -21.06
CA GLN A 51 -6.09 9.46 -21.23
C GLN A 51 -5.29 8.22 -20.81
N ASN A 52 -4.01 8.15 -21.17
CA ASN A 52 -3.11 7.09 -20.72
C ASN A 52 -2.95 7.10 -19.18
N LEU A 53 -2.83 8.27 -18.55
CA LEU A 53 -2.82 8.40 -17.10
C LEU A 53 -4.12 7.85 -16.48
N PHE A 54 -5.27 8.16 -17.07
CA PHE A 54 -6.55 7.64 -16.61
C PHE A 54 -6.65 6.11 -16.74
N PHE A 55 -6.16 5.53 -17.84
CA PHE A 55 -6.11 4.07 -17.98
C PHE A 55 -5.16 3.41 -16.97
N ASN A 56 -4.00 4.02 -16.72
CA ASN A 56 -3.09 3.57 -15.67
C ASN A 56 -3.71 3.66 -14.28
N PHE A 57 -4.51 4.70 -14.01
CA PHE A 57 -5.23 4.85 -12.75
C PHE A 57 -6.30 3.77 -12.59
N ILE A 58 -7.07 3.47 -13.64
CA ILE A 58 -8.02 2.33 -13.62
C ILE A 58 -7.27 1.02 -13.37
N TYR A 59 -6.15 0.81 -14.04
CA TYR A 59 -5.34 -0.39 -13.85
C TYR A 59 -4.82 -0.51 -12.41
N TYR A 60 -4.31 0.57 -11.83
CA TYR A 60 -3.94 0.66 -10.42
C TYR A 60 -5.09 0.23 -9.49
N LEU A 61 -6.31 0.74 -9.71
CA LEU A 61 -7.48 0.37 -8.91
C LEU A 61 -7.84 -1.11 -9.05
N ILE A 62 -7.73 -1.67 -10.25
CA ILE A 62 -7.96 -3.10 -10.50
C ILE A 62 -6.96 -3.93 -9.68
N ILE A 63 -5.67 -3.58 -9.69
CA ILE A 63 -4.66 -4.29 -8.91
C ILE A 63 -4.94 -4.18 -7.41
N CYS A 64 -5.32 -3.00 -6.91
CA CYS A 64 -5.71 -2.82 -5.51
C CYS A 64 -6.93 -3.68 -5.14
N ALA A 65 -7.93 -3.76 -6.01
CA ALA A 65 -9.08 -4.64 -5.82
C ALA A 65 -8.65 -6.13 -5.80
N CYS A 66 -7.75 -6.53 -6.68
CA CYS A 66 -7.17 -7.89 -6.67
C CYS A 66 -6.43 -8.19 -5.36
N MET A 67 -5.67 -7.24 -4.81
CA MET A 67 -5.04 -7.35 -3.48
C MET A 67 -6.10 -7.48 -2.37
N ALA A 68 -7.17 -6.70 -2.39
CA ALA A 68 -8.25 -6.79 -1.41
C ALA A 68 -8.95 -8.16 -1.43
N LEU A 69 -8.99 -8.82 -2.60
CA LEU A 69 -9.53 -10.15 -2.80
C LEU A 69 -8.57 -11.29 -2.40
N CYS A 70 -7.54 -11.04 -1.58
CA CYS A 70 -6.64 -12.06 -1.02
C CYS A 70 -7.33 -13.37 -0.57
N PRO A 71 -8.46 -13.35 0.17
CA PRO A 71 -9.10 -14.60 0.61
C PRO A 71 -9.59 -15.48 -0.55
N VAL A 72 -10.00 -14.87 -1.67
CA VAL A 72 -10.46 -15.59 -2.86
C VAL A 72 -9.28 -16.29 -3.53
N TRP A 73 -8.17 -15.57 -3.72
CA TRP A 73 -6.95 -16.12 -4.30
C TRP A 73 -6.36 -17.24 -3.43
N PHE A 74 -6.39 -17.04 -2.10
CA PHE A 74 -5.93 -18.07 -1.17
C PHE A 74 -6.71 -19.37 -1.34
N LYS A 75 -8.05 -19.30 -1.37
CA LYS A 75 -8.91 -20.48 -1.58
C LYS A 75 -8.67 -21.12 -2.95
N LEU A 76 -8.46 -20.32 -3.99
CA LEU A 76 -8.29 -20.82 -5.35
C LEU A 76 -6.97 -21.58 -5.54
N PHE A 77 -5.86 -21.03 -5.02
CA PHE A 77 -4.52 -21.60 -5.24
C PHE A 77 -4.07 -22.58 -4.15
N PHE A 78 -4.45 -22.35 -2.89
CA PHE A 78 -3.96 -23.14 -1.74
C PHE A 78 -5.06 -24.02 -1.12
N GLY A 79 -6.31 -23.87 -1.55
CA GLY A 79 -7.49 -24.47 -0.94
C GLY A 79 -7.71 -25.96 -1.17
N LYS A 80 -6.82 -26.70 -1.84
CA LYS A 80 -6.92 -28.17 -1.99
C LYS A 80 -5.82 -28.95 -1.28
N THR A 81 -4.59 -28.43 -1.27
CA THR A 81 -3.42 -29.13 -0.74
C THR A 81 -3.07 -28.68 0.68
N HIS A 82 -3.25 -27.40 1.00
CA HIS A 82 -2.91 -26.86 2.31
C HIS A 82 -4.07 -26.94 3.29
N THR A 83 -5.31 -26.85 2.80
CA THR A 83 -6.55 -27.01 3.57
C THR A 83 -6.71 -28.42 4.14
N ALA A 84 -6.36 -29.48 3.43
CA ALA A 84 -6.56 -30.84 3.94
C ALA A 84 -5.66 -31.17 5.16
N LYS A 85 -4.37 -30.82 5.09
CA LYS A 85 -3.43 -31.02 6.20
C LYS A 85 -3.74 -30.05 7.36
N ARG A 86 -4.15 -28.83 7.03
CA ARG A 86 -4.51 -27.79 8.00
C ARG A 86 -5.86 -28.02 8.67
N GLU A 87 -6.85 -28.55 7.98
CA GLU A 87 -8.11 -29.00 8.58
C GLU A 87 -7.80 -30.14 9.56
N GLN A 88 -6.86 -31.03 9.24
CA GLN A 88 -6.43 -32.09 10.14
C GLN A 88 -5.74 -31.56 11.40
N GLU A 89 -4.82 -30.60 11.26
CA GLU A 89 -4.14 -29.93 12.39
C GLU A 89 -5.13 -29.06 13.19
N LEU A 90 -6.02 -28.33 12.51
CA LEU A 90 -7.05 -27.52 13.15
C LEU A 90 -8.07 -28.40 13.89
N HIS A 91 -8.50 -29.53 13.33
CA HIS A 91 -9.38 -30.47 14.01
C HIS A 91 -8.71 -31.09 15.24
N ALA A 92 -7.42 -31.44 15.16
CA ALA A 92 -6.66 -31.92 16.30
C ALA A 92 -6.60 -30.87 17.44
N HIS A 93 -6.39 -29.61 17.10
CA HIS A 93 -6.38 -28.51 18.07
C HIS A 93 -7.80 -28.16 18.58
N LEU A 94 -8.83 -28.23 17.74
CA LEU A 94 -10.22 -28.00 18.13
C LEU A 94 -10.77 -29.09 19.06
N ASP A 95 -10.25 -30.32 18.97
CA ASP A 95 -10.60 -31.43 19.87
C ASP A 95 -9.95 -31.28 21.27
N GLU A 96 -9.02 -30.33 21.46
CA GLU A 96 -8.46 -29.95 22.76
C GLU A 96 -9.28 -28.87 23.49
N LEU A 97 -10.24 -28.24 22.81
CA LEU A 97 -11.10 -27.18 23.35
C LEU A 97 -12.43 -27.75 23.85
N ASP A 98 -13.04 -27.06 24.83
CA ASP A 98 -14.43 -27.35 25.24
C ASP A 98 -15.42 -27.03 24.10
N ASP A 99 -16.59 -27.69 24.12
CA ASP A 99 -17.58 -27.61 23.04
C ASP A 99 -18.06 -26.18 22.73
N GLU A 100 -18.09 -25.29 23.73
CA GLU A 100 -18.49 -23.87 23.59
C GLU A 100 -17.40 -23.06 22.86
N ASP A 101 -16.15 -23.19 23.27
CA ASP A 101 -15.00 -22.50 22.65
C ASP A 101 -14.74 -23.00 21.22
N ARG A 102 -14.95 -24.31 20.99
CA ARG A 102 -14.84 -24.93 19.67
C ARG A 102 -15.82 -24.31 18.67
N GLN A 103 -17.08 -24.13 19.08
CA GLN A 103 -18.10 -23.56 18.21
C GLN A 103 -17.80 -22.09 17.88
N GLU A 104 -17.30 -21.32 18.85
CA GLU A 104 -16.91 -19.92 18.63
C GLU A 104 -15.73 -19.79 17.65
N VAL A 105 -14.72 -20.66 17.75
CA VAL A 105 -13.60 -20.69 16.80
C VAL A 105 -14.06 -21.08 15.39
N ILE A 106 -14.98 -22.04 15.27
CA ILE A 106 -15.56 -22.45 13.98
C ILE A 106 -16.33 -21.29 13.35
N ASP A 107 -17.13 -20.56 14.13
CA ASP A 107 -17.89 -19.41 13.65
C ASP A 107 -16.97 -18.27 13.23
N TYR A 108 -15.91 -17.99 14.00
CA TYR A 108 -14.88 -17.01 13.67
C TYR A 108 -14.17 -17.37 12.36
N LEU A 109 -13.71 -18.63 12.23
CA LEU A 109 -13.07 -19.11 11.01
C LEU A 109 -14.02 -19.09 9.81
N THR A 110 -15.29 -19.43 10.01
CA THR A 110 -16.30 -19.37 8.94
C THR A 110 -16.50 -17.93 8.46
N GLN A 111 -16.57 -16.97 9.37
CA GLN A 111 -16.67 -15.54 9.05
C GLN A 111 -15.43 -14.99 8.33
N THR A 112 -14.23 -15.46 8.67
CA THR A 112 -12.99 -15.04 8.00
C THR A 112 -12.66 -15.84 6.75
N GLY A 113 -13.51 -16.82 6.38
CA GLY A 113 -13.34 -17.64 5.17
C GLY A 113 -12.32 -18.77 5.33
N GLY A 114 -12.12 -19.28 6.53
CA GLY A 114 -11.24 -20.40 6.90
C GLY A 114 -9.86 -19.97 7.39
N LEU A 115 -9.68 -18.69 7.75
CA LEU A 115 -8.36 -18.07 7.94
C LEU A 115 -8.30 -17.26 9.24
N ALA A 116 -7.30 -17.51 10.09
CA ALA A 116 -7.22 -16.90 11.42
C ALA A 116 -6.91 -15.39 11.45
N MET A 117 -6.61 -14.77 10.30
CA MET A 117 -6.12 -13.40 10.25
C MET A 117 -7.24 -12.37 10.53
N ARG A 118 -6.93 -11.37 11.38
CA ARG A 118 -7.90 -10.33 11.73
C ARG A 118 -8.24 -9.45 10.52
N PRO A 119 -9.51 -9.03 10.35
CA PRO A 119 -9.92 -8.14 9.26
C PRO A 119 -9.09 -6.84 9.18
N ILE A 120 -8.75 -6.24 10.33
CA ILE A 120 -7.97 -5.00 10.41
C ILE A 120 -6.57 -5.19 9.83
N GLN A 121 -5.88 -6.27 10.20
CA GLN A 121 -4.52 -6.53 9.71
C GLN A 121 -4.52 -6.85 8.22
N ARG A 122 -5.56 -7.55 7.73
CA ARG A 122 -5.73 -7.79 6.30
C ARG A 122 -5.84 -6.47 5.54
N TRP A 123 -6.70 -5.57 6.02
CA TRP A 123 -6.86 -4.25 5.40
C TRP A 123 -5.60 -3.38 5.55
N ALA A 124 -4.86 -3.51 6.64
CA ALA A 124 -3.57 -2.83 6.80
C ALA A 124 -2.54 -3.30 5.78
N LEU A 125 -2.45 -4.61 5.52
CA LEU A 125 -1.57 -5.14 4.46
C LEU A 125 -2.00 -4.69 3.07
N VAL A 126 -3.32 -4.72 2.78
CA VAL A 126 -3.85 -4.25 1.50
C VAL A 126 -3.55 -2.76 1.33
N PHE A 127 -3.78 -1.95 2.37
CA PHE A 127 -3.46 -0.53 2.37
C PHE A 127 -1.97 -0.29 2.09
N LEU A 128 -1.08 -1.00 2.78
CA LEU A 128 0.36 -0.88 2.60
C LEU A 128 0.80 -1.27 1.19
N GLY A 129 0.26 -2.36 0.64
CA GLY A 129 0.50 -2.77 -0.74
C GLY A 129 -0.02 -1.75 -1.77
N SER A 130 -1.23 -1.24 -1.56
CA SER A 130 -1.84 -0.20 -2.40
C SER A 130 -1.11 1.13 -2.32
N TYR A 131 -0.56 1.48 -1.16
CA TYR A 131 0.24 2.68 -0.95
C TYR A 131 1.56 2.60 -1.72
N PHE A 132 2.34 1.53 -1.57
CA PHE A 132 3.56 1.35 -2.36
C PHE A 132 3.28 1.28 -3.85
N LEU A 133 2.17 0.65 -4.25
CA LEU A 133 1.78 0.62 -5.65
C LEU A 133 1.38 2.00 -6.16
N PHE A 134 0.82 2.87 -5.31
CA PHE A 134 0.52 4.25 -5.66
C PHE A 134 1.80 5.04 -5.95
N GLU A 135 2.86 4.88 -5.15
CA GLU A 135 4.15 5.53 -5.44
C GLU A 135 4.71 5.10 -6.81
N VAL A 136 4.61 3.81 -7.14
CA VAL A 136 4.99 3.30 -8.46
C VAL A 136 4.11 3.89 -9.56
N PHE A 137 2.78 3.94 -9.37
CA PHE A 137 1.87 4.59 -10.31
C PHE A 137 2.23 6.07 -10.52
N PHE A 138 2.54 6.79 -9.44
CA PHE A 138 2.90 8.19 -9.47
C PHE A 138 4.15 8.42 -10.34
N ILE A 139 5.21 7.66 -10.07
CA ILE A 139 6.49 7.80 -10.78
C ILE A 139 6.41 7.29 -12.22
N SER A 140 5.73 6.17 -12.46
CA SER A 140 5.72 5.51 -13.77
C SER A 140 4.68 6.06 -14.74
N ALA A 141 3.55 6.58 -14.25
CA ALA A 141 2.42 7.01 -15.09
C ALA A 141 2.09 8.50 -14.97
N TRP A 142 2.11 9.07 -13.75
CA TRP A 142 1.73 10.47 -13.53
C TRP A 142 2.87 11.45 -13.80
N VAL A 143 4.11 11.06 -13.52
CA VAL A 143 5.30 11.84 -13.87
C VAL A 143 5.88 11.31 -15.19
N LYS A 144 6.06 12.21 -16.16
CA LYS A 144 6.75 11.95 -17.42
C LYS A 144 7.73 13.07 -17.67
N GLU A 145 8.97 12.73 -18.02
CA GLU A 145 10.03 13.73 -18.26
C GLU A 145 10.20 14.72 -17.10
N MET A 146 10.09 14.22 -15.86
CA MET A 146 10.13 15.01 -14.62
C MET A 146 8.97 16.01 -14.43
N ALA A 147 7.94 15.99 -15.27
CA ALA A 147 6.77 16.84 -15.16
C ALA A 147 5.49 16.03 -14.92
N LEU A 148 4.53 16.63 -14.23
CA LEU A 148 3.20 16.04 -14.05
C LEU A 148 2.43 16.07 -15.38
N VAL A 149 2.01 14.88 -15.81
CA VAL A 149 1.17 14.69 -17.01
C VAL A 149 -0.17 15.43 -16.92
N TRP A 150 -0.71 15.54 -15.71
CA TRP A 150 -1.98 16.21 -15.45
C TRP A 150 -1.92 17.02 -14.15
N GLN A 151 -2.22 18.32 -14.27
CA GLN A 151 -2.13 19.32 -13.20
C GLN A 151 -3.47 20.06 -13.03
N PRO A 152 -4.53 19.41 -12.53
CA PRO A 152 -5.78 20.08 -12.22
C PRO A 152 -5.63 21.04 -11.02
N ASP A 153 -6.55 21.99 -10.86
CA ASP A 153 -6.47 23.03 -9.83
C ASP A 153 -6.27 22.49 -8.41
N TRP A 154 -6.88 21.35 -8.07
CA TRP A 154 -6.73 20.74 -6.75
C TRP A 154 -5.31 20.18 -6.53
N VAL A 155 -4.66 19.66 -7.58
CA VAL A 155 -3.26 19.22 -7.52
C VAL A 155 -2.37 20.43 -7.28
N MET A 156 -2.62 21.52 -8.02
CA MET A 156 -1.86 22.75 -7.84
C MET A 156 -2.08 23.37 -6.46
N GLY A 157 -3.29 23.28 -5.91
CA GLY A 157 -3.56 23.69 -4.53
C GLY A 157 -2.76 22.90 -3.49
N ILE A 158 -2.55 21.60 -3.70
CA ILE A 158 -1.66 20.78 -2.86
C ILE A 158 -0.21 21.24 -3.02
N VAL A 159 0.27 21.39 -4.25
CA VAL A 159 1.66 21.82 -4.54
C VAL A 159 1.95 23.18 -3.88
N GLU A 160 1.04 24.13 -4.01
CA GLU A 160 1.16 25.46 -3.39
C GLU A 160 1.12 25.38 -1.86
N TRP A 161 0.27 24.51 -1.30
CA TRP A 161 0.23 24.28 0.13
C TRP A 161 1.55 23.69 0.65
N VAL A 162 2.09 22.66 0.00
CA VAL A 162 3.38 22.06 0.37
C VAL A 162 4.48 23.13 0.27
N ARG A 163 4.56 23.84 -0.86
CA ARG A 163 5.52 24.95 -1.07
C ARG A 163 5.44 26.00 0.04
N GLY A 164 4.24 26.42 0.43
CA GLY A 164 4.01 27.35 1.53
C GLY A 164 4.49 26.82 2.89
N ASN A 165 4.44 25.50 3.08
CA ASN A 165 4.88 24.77 4.28
C ASN A 165 6.29 24.18 4.17
N THR A 166 7.08 24.56 3.16
CA THR A 166 8.50 24.22 3.03
C THR A 166 9.38 25.36 3.56
N ASN A 167 10.33 25.02 4.45
CA ASN A 167 11.39 25.91 4.89
C ASN A 167 12.48 25.99 3.82
N LEU A 168 13.04 27.19 3.66
CA LEU A 168 14.13 27.46 2.73
C LEU A 168 15.23 28.23 3.48
N PRO A 169 16.51 27.91 3.24
CA PRO A 169 17.62 28.68 3.76
C PRO A 169 17.56 30.16 3.34
N PRO A 170 18.11 31.09 4.15
CA PRO A 170 18.65 30.91 5.50
C PRO A 170 17.57 31.04 6.59
N LEU A 171 16.32 31.31 6.20
CA LEU A 171 15.21 31.61 7.10
C LEU A 171 14.46 30.32 7.45
N ASN A 172 15.14 29.42 8.17
CA ASN A 172 14.51 28.22 8.70
C ASN A 172 13.64 28.61 9.90
N VAL A 173 12.32 28.63 9.68
CA VAL A 173 11.35 28.94 10.73
C VAL A 173 10.89 27.61 11.35
N ASP A 174 11.03 27.46 12.66
CA ASP A 174 10.75 26.22 13.45
C ASP A 174 9.28 25.71 13.40
N ARG A 175 8.45 26.15 12.44
CA ARG A 175 7.02 25.84 12.36
C ARG A 175 6.54 25.29 11.03
N LYS A 176 7.43 25.16 10.04
CA LYS A 176 7.09 24.55 8.75
C LYS A 176 7.33 23.04 8.80
N LEU A 177 6.59 22.32 7.96
CA LEU A 177 6.52 20.85 8.00
C LEU A 177 7.62 20.20 7.15
N PHE A 178 8.04 20.88 6.08
CA PHE A 178 9.05 20.38 5.15
C PHE A 178 10.29 21.27 5.20
N ASP A 179 11.45 20.70 4.89
CA ASP A 179 12.72 21.41 4.81
C ASP A 179 13.40 21.07 3.47
N LEU A 180 13.90 22.08 2.79
CA LEU A 180 14.63 21.93 1.53
C LEU A 180 15.88 22.80 1.60
N ASP A 181 17.04 22.14 1.57
CA ASP A 181 18.33 22.80 1.47
C ASP A 181 19.15 22.08 0.39
N ILE A 182 19.22 22.68 -0.80
CA ILE A 182 19.97 22.12 -1.93
C ILE A 182 21.48 22.28 -1.70
N GLY A 183 21.91 23.27 -0.90
CA GLY A 183 23.30 23.55 -0.55
C GLY A 183 23.93 22.59 0.46
N LEU A 184 23.14 22.06 1.42
CA LEU A 184 23.57 21.05 2.39
C LEU A 184 23.27 19.62 1.93
N SER A 185 22.34 19.43 0.98
CA SER A 185 22.01 18.09 0.49
C SER A 185 23.23 17.42 -0.14
N SER A 186 23.43 16.13 0.12
CA SER A 186 24.41 15.31 -0.59
C SER A 186 24.12 15.19 -2.10
N ASP A 187 22.96 15.68 -2.55
CA ASP A 187 22.49 15.65 -3.92
C ASP A 187 23.06 16.79 -4.75
N LYS A 188 24.30 16.58 -5.21
CA LYS A 188 24.96 17.43 -6.21
C LYS A 188 24.11 17.68 -7.47
N ILE A 189 23.14 16.81 -7.76
CA ILE A 189 22.34 16.86 -8.99
C ILE A 189 21.38 18.07 -8.99
N LEU A 190 20.65 18.31 -7.90
CA LEU A 190 19.72 19.45 -7.81
C LEU A 190 20.48 20.78 -7.86
N HIS A 191 21.62 20.86 -7.18
CA HIS A 191 22.49 22.04 -7.21
C HIS A 191 23.12 22.27 -8.60
N THR A 192 23.25 21.24 -9.44
CA THR A 192 23.70 21.42 -10.83
C THR A 192 22.59 21.84 -11.79
N MET A 193 21.32 21.59 -11.43
CA MET A 193 20.17 21.89 -12.29
C MET A 193 19.51 23.22 -11.96
N TYR A 194 19.61 23.69 -10.72
CA TYR A 194 18.96 24.92 -10.23
C TYR A 194 19.93 25.75 -9.41
N GLU A 195 19.86 27.07 -9.56
CA GLU A 195 20.71 28.02 -8.83
C GLU A 195 20.19 28.29 -7.40
N SER A 196 18.91 28.02 -7.13
CA SER A 196 18.29 28.19 -5.82
C SER A 196 17.15 27.21 -5.54
N GLU A 197 16.83 27.02 -4.27
CA GLU A 197 15.69 26.21 -3.81
C GLU A 197 14.36 26.77 -4.32
N THR A 198 14.23 28.09 -4.43
CA THR A 198 13.01 28.72 -4.94
C THR A 198 12.82 28.40 -6.42
N GLU A 199 13.90 28.47 -7.21
CA GLU A 199 13.87 28.10 -8.63
C GLU A 199 13.48 26.63 -8.84
N PHE A 200 14.03 25.73 -8.02
CA PHE A 200 13.62 24.33 -8.03
C PHE A 200 12.13 24.18 -7.73
N LEU A 201 11.62 24.77 -6.64
CA LEU A 201 10.22 24.65 -6.22
C LEU A 201 9.22 25.20 -7.24
N ASP A 202 9.62 26.18 -8.04
CA ASP A 202 8.80 26.77 -9.10
C ASP A 202 8.85 25.99 -10.42
N SER A 203 9.86 25.14 -10.61
CA SER A 203 10.02 24.30 -11.81
C SER A 203 8.97 23.18 -11.89
N GLU A 204 8.77 22.61 -13.09
CA GLU A 204 7.88 21.44 -13.30
C GLU A 204 8.33 20.21 -12.50
N PHE A 205 9.64 20.07 -12.31
CA PHE A 205 10.19 19.00 -11.48
C PHE A 205 9.90 19.24 -9.99
N GLY A 206 10.08 20.47 -9.52
CA GLY A 206 9.71 20.85 -8.15
C GLY A 206 8.25 20.63 -7.86
N LYS A 207 7.35 20.99 -8.78
CA LYS A 207 5.90 20.71 -8.64
C LYS A 207 5.62 19.21 -8.50
N SER A 208 6.27 18.39 -9.32
CA SER A 208 6.14 16.93 -9.26
C SER A 208 6.64 16.38 -7.92
N ALA A 209 7.80 16.85 -7.45
CA ALA A 209 8.40 16.44 -6.18
C ALA A 209 7.55 16.88 -4.97
N LEU A 210 7.01 18.10 -4.99
CA LEU A 210 6.13 18.61 -3.93
C LEU A 210 4.84 17.80 -3.82
N LEU A 211 4.25 17.44 -4.97
CA LEU A 211 3.07 16.58 -4.96
C LEU A 211 3.40 15.17 -4.47
N PHE A 212 4.56 14.62 -4.84
CA PHE A 212 5.01 13.32 -4.35
C PHE A 212 5.18 13.31 -2.82
N HIS A 213 5.82 14.34 -2.26
CA HIS A 213 6.03 14.44 -0.81
C HIS A 213 4.75 14.64 0.01
N PHE A 214 3.65 15.03 -0.61
CA PHE A 214 2.36 15.14 0.07
C PHE A 214 1.70 13.79 0.31
N PHE A 215 1.88 12.85 -0.63
CA PHE A 215 1.29 11.52 -0.56
C PHE A 215 2.13 10.57 0.27
#